data_AF-A0A1Q5M937-F1
#
_entry.id   AF-A0A1Q5M937-F1
#
_cell.length_a   1.000
_cell.length_b   1.000
_cell.length_c   1.000
_cell.angle_alpha   90.00
_cell.angle_beta   90.00
_cell.angle_gamma   90.00
#
_symmetry.space_group_name_H-M   'P 1'
#
loop_
_entity.id
_entity.type
_entity.pdbx_description
1 polymer ?
#
loop_
_entity_poly.entity_id
_entity_poly.type
_entity_poly.pdbx_seq_one_letter_code
_entity_poly.pdbx_strand_id
1 'polypeptide(L)'
;MAVQEARRGGPDMGAHEGGCTCGDCPHGAREGHRRAVAAFLLKRDEFAAGQGVPAAVAHSASASRQWVSEELTQAAEVVAERGRAEGAAWLVRLWRRTAGVVWAGVVLLLLGQALTAIGAGWTAARTAGLLAALVVAGALTAASWFHRARGGALAPVIGEDNRLSTSRAVAACWVLFLAFAVLVLVGRLAAASGNRERDALIDGLELARGAGVVTVLAVVCGIAVLVRRVVGLRVLGQRLQKVRAYRPRAADLLTDDSGRGSFADIQYVVISGVALVFAAVRLARRPDQLPDLPWGLAVVVLVSAATYLAGKYAEGGRPVILSVVRAREAGDLDAPIRTGDDIEIRGAGFVPVGAQGADRLSRMVVRVGPVNVHVPLVPVTGGFDNPTDTLLTVPVPAEVEPGRVEVQVITAAGAETNRYTIDVTD
;
A
#
# COMPACT_ATOMS: atom_id res chain seq x y z
N MET A 1 -13.44 40.06 -10.89
CA MET A 1 -14.70 40.39 -10.17
C MET A 1 -14.84 39.46 -8.98
N ALA A 2 -14.09 39.74 -7.91
CA ALA A 2 -13.91 38.84 -6.77
C ALA A 2 -13.77 39.66 -5.48
N VAL A 3 -14.76 40.50 -5.16
CA VAL A 3 -14.82 41.24 -3.88
C VAL A 3 -16.28 41.61 -3.59
N GLN A 4 -17.17 40.65 -3.25
CA GLN A 4 -18.49 41.03 -2.67
C GLN A 4 -19.36 39.93 -2.04
N GLU A 5 -18.80 38.85 -1.48
CA GLU A 5 -19.61 37.86 -0.72
C GLU A 5 -19.16 37.64 0.73
N ALA A 6 -18.44 38.60 1.32
CA ALA A 6 -17.94 38.51 2.70
C ALA A 6 -18.85 39.16 3.77
N ARG A 7 -20.17 39.26 3.58
CA ARG A 7 -21.06 39.84 4.61
C ARG A 7 -22.51 39.36 4.48
N ARG A 8 -22.89 38.31 5.21
CA ARG A 8 -24.11 38.23 6.08
C ARG A 8 -24.46 36.80 6.55
N GLY A 9 -24.61 36.66 7.87
CA GLY A 9 -25.39 35.63 8.61
C GLY A 9 -24.57 34.45 9.12
N GLY A 10 -24.52 34.05 10.39
CA GLY A 10 -25.20 34.37 11.65
C GLY A 10 -24.55 33.53 12.78
N PRO A 11 -24.89 33.71 14.07
CA PRO A 11 -24.10 33.19 15.19
C PRO A 11 -24.56 31.79 15.59
N ASP A 12 -23.87 30.77 15.10
CA ASP A 12 -23.65 29.46 15.74
C ASP A 12 -23.07 28.53 14.69
N MET A 13 -21.75 28.40 14.62
CA MET A 13 -21.01 27.24 14.09
C MET A 13 -19.52 27.41 14.40
N GLY A 14 -18.97 26.45 15.14
CA GLY A 14 -17.60 26.47 15.65
C GLY A 14 -16.54 26.53 14.54
N ALA A 15 -15.83 27.66 14.52
CA ALA A 15 -14.38 27.80 14.37
C ALA A 15 -13.66 26.85 13.38
N HIS A 16 -13.90 26.96 12.07
CA HIS A 16 -12.95 26.51 11.04
C HIS A 16 -13.04 27.34 9.74
N GLU A 17 -13.11 28.67 9.83
CA GLU A 17 -12.78 29.57 8.71
C GLU A 17 -11.34 30.06 8.88
N GLY A 18 -10.41 29.52 8.09
CA GLY A 18 -8.97 29.77 8.19
C GLY A 18 -8.19 28.48 8.45
N GLY A 19 -7.35 28.09 7.50
CA GLY A 19 -6.67 26.79 7.49
C GLY A 19 -5.97 26.48 8.82
N CYS A 20 -6.38 25.38 9.48
CA CYS A 20 -5.88 25.03 10.80
C CYS A 20 -4.34 24.95 10.82
N THR A 21 -3.73 25.79 11.65
CA THR A 21 -2.29 25.80 11.97
C THR A 21 -1.91 24.76 13.02
N CYS A 22 -2.90 24.03 13.54
CA CYS A 22 -2.71 22.96 14.50
C CYS A 22 -1.94 21.78 13.86
N GLY A 23 -0.62 21.75 14.06
CA GLY A 23 0.30 20.78 13.45
C GLY A 23 -0.06 19.31 13.72
N ASP A 24 -0.71 19.04 14.84
CA ASP A 24 -1.05 17.68 15.28
C ASP A 24 -2.47 17.23 14.90
N CYS A 25 -3.29 18.11 14.31
CA CYS A 25 -4.60 17.68 13.87
C CYS A 25 -4.53 17.06 12.46
N PRO A 26 -5.31 15.99 12.17
CA PRO A 26 -5.32 15.34 10.85
C PRO A 26 -5.66 16.26 9.67
N HIS A 27 -6.43 17.33 9.89
CA HIS A 27 -6.71 18.32 8.84
C HIS A 27 -5.47 19.18 8.57
N GLY A 28 -4.80 19.67 9.61
CA GLY A 28 -3.57 20.46 9.52
C GLY A 28 -2.41 19.66 8.94
N ALA A 29 -2.26 18.38 9.30
CA ALA A 29 -1.25 17.50 8.74
C ALA A 29 -1.47 17.26 7.23
N ARG A 30 -2.72 17.00 6.81
CA ARG A 30 -3.06 16.83 5.39
C ARG A 30 -2.84 18.10 4.58
N GLU A 31 -3.26 19.24 5.12
CA GLU A 31 -3.10 20.53 4.47
C GLU A 31 -1.62 20.94 4.39
N GLY A 32 -0.85 20.70 5.46
CA GLY A 32 0.60 20.89 5.48
C GLY A 32 1.33 20.03 4.46
N HIS A 33 0.96 18.75 4.32
CA HIS A 33 1.52 17.87 3.29
C HIS A 33 1.17 18.37 1.87
N ARG A 34 -0.09 18.76 1.62
CA ARG A 34 -0.50 19.33 0.33
C ARG A 34 0.29 20.56 -0.06
N ARG A 35 0.49 21.50 0.87
CA ARG A 35 1.29 22.71 0.61
C ARG A 35 2.74 22.38 0.35
N ALA A 36 3.33 21.46 1.13
CA ALA A 36 4.70 21.02 0.90
C ALA A 36 4.87 20.38 -0.48
N VAL A 37 3.92 19.53 -0.91
CA VAL A 37 3.92 18.95 -2.27
C VAL A 37 3.81 20.03 -3.33
N ALA A 38 2.89 20.98 -3.18
CA ALA A 38 2.73 22.07 -4.15
C ALA A 38 3.98 22.94 -4.26
N ALA A 39 4.59 23.31 -3.13
CA ALA A 39 5.84 24.07 -3.10
C ALA A 39 7.00 23.29 -3.73
N PHE A 40 7.09 21.98 -3.47
CA PHE A 40 8.09 21.12 -4.09
C PHE A 40 7.94 21.03 -5.61
N LEU A 41 6.71 20.84 -6.10
CA LEU A 41 6.43 20.75 -7.54
C LEU A 41 6.79 22.06 -8.25
N LEU A 42 6.44 23.20 -7.66
CA LEU A 42 6.80 24.51 -8.17
C LEU A 42 8.33 24.69 -8.23
N LYS A 43 9.05 24.38 -7.15
CA LYS A 43 10.52 24.46 -7.10
C LYS A 43 11.18 23.54 -8.14
N ARG A 44 10.66 22.33 -8.32
CA ARG A 44 11.14 21.38 -9.35
C ARG A 44 10.94 21.95 -10.75
N ASP A 45 9.77 22.49 -11.04
CA ASP A 45 9.44 23.00 -12.37
C ASP A 45 10.22 24.30 -12.69
N GLU A 46 10.52 25.14 -11.69
CA GLU A 46 11.44 26.28 -11.82
C GLU A 46 12.86 25.83 -12.17
N PHE A 47 13.41 24.82 -11.47
CA PHE A 47 14.73 24.28 -11.81
C PHE A 47 14.75 23.57 -13.17
N ALA A 48 13.67 22.87 -13.55
CA ALA A 48 13.54 22.30 -14.88
C ALA A 48 13.54 23.37 -15.98
N ALA A 49 13.05 24.58 -15.68
CA ALA A 49 13.11 25.74 -16.57
C ALA A 49 14.44 26.51 -16.49
N GLY A 50 15.43 26.03 -15.73
CA GLY A 50 16.72 26.68 -15.53
C GLY A 50 16.70 27.93 -14.65
N GLN A 51 15.64 28.13 -13.86
CA GLN A 51 15.48 29.28 -12.97
C GLN A 51 15.97 28.96 -11.56
N GLY A 52 16.43 29.98 -10.81
CA GLY A 52 16.78 29.83 -9.39
C GLY A 52 18.16 29.22 -9.09
N VAL A 53 18.96 28.90 -10.10
CA VAL A 53 20.35 28.44 -9.93
C VAL A 53 21.27 29.64 -9.63
N PRO A 54 22.07 29.60 -8.54
CA PRO A 54 22.98 30.70 -8.21
C PRO A 54 24.04 30.93 -9.29
N ALA A 55 24.33 32.20 -9.58
CA ALA A 55 25.38 32.57 -10.54
C ALA A 55 26.76 31.96 -10.20
N ALA A 56 27.02 31.73 -8.91
CA ALA A 56 28.26 31.12 -8.43
C ALA A 56 28.46 29.67 -8.90
N VAL A 57 27.40 28.92 -9.23
CA VAL A 57 27.51 27.54 -9.75
C VAL A 57 27.08 27.41 -11.21
N ALA A 58 26.37 28.42 -11.74
CA ALA A 58 25.85 28.45 -13.12
C ALA A 58 26.94 28.34 -14.20
N HIS A 59 28.20 28.64 -13.89
CA HIS A 59 29.31 28.55 -14.83
C HIS A 59 29.78 27.10 -15.09
N SER A 60 29.34 26.14 -14.28
CA SER A 60 29.64 24.72 -14.43
C SER A 60 28.35 23.89 -14.42
N ALA A 61 28.13 23.13 -15.50
CA ALA A 61 26.94 22.28 -15.62
C ALA A 61 26.91 21.20 -14.52
N SER A 62 28.06 20.61 -14.19
CA SER A 62 28.15 19.60 -13.12
C SER A 62 27.85 20.20 -11.74
N ALA A 63 28.43 21.36 -11.43
CA ALA A 63 28.18 22.07 -10.18
C ALA A 63 26.72 22.51 -10.04
N SER A 64 26.13 23.02 -11.13
CA SER A 64 24.71 23.38 -11.17
C SER A 64 23.80 22.18 -10.91
N ARG A 65 24.05 21.03 -11.58
CA ARG A 65 23.28 19.79 -11.38
C ARG A 65 23.38 19.28 -9.95
N GLN A 66 24.58 19.27 -9.38
CA GLN A 66 24.78 18.84 -8.00
C GLN A 66 24.01 19.73 -7.02
N TRP A 67 24.14 21.05 -7.16
CA TRP A 67 23.43 22.01 -6.31
C TRP A 67 21.91 21.88 -6.42
N VAL A 68 21.37 21.77 -7.64
CA VAL A 68 19.92 21.53 -7.87
C VAL A 68 19.48 20.22 -7.23
N SER A 69 20.27 19.16 -7.38
CA SER A 69 19.96 17.85 -6.79
C SER A 69 19.92 17.91 -5.26
N GLU A 70 20.85 18.61 -4.61
CA GLU A 70 20.88 18.81 -3.16
C GLU A 70 19.65 19.61 -2.68
N GLU A 71 19.33 20.71 -3.36
CA GLU A 71 18.17 21.56 -3.06
C GLU A 71 16.82 20.84 -3.22
N LEU A 72 16.72 19.97 -4.22
CA LEU A 72 15.54 19.12 -4.42
C LEU A 72 15.49 17.98 -3.41
N THR A 73 16.63 17.41 -3.04
CA THR A 73 16.72 16.38 -2.00
C THR A 73 16.23 16.91 -0.66
N GLN A 74 16.72 18.08 -0.24
CA GLN A 74 16.29 18.72 1.00
C GLN A 74 14.78 19.05 0.98
N ALA A 75 14.28 19.60 -0.13
CA ALA A 75 12.85 19.89 -0.26
C ALA A 75 11.98 18.61 -0.24
N ALA A 76 12.47 17.52 -0.86
CA ALA A 76 11.78 16.24 -0.87
C ALA A 76 11.73 15.59 0.53
N GLU A 77 12.77 15.77 1.35
CA GLU A 77 12.77 15.32 2.75
C GLU A 77 11.66 15.97 3.56
N VAL A 78 11.44 17.28 3.39
CA VAL A 78 10.34 18.01 4.03
C VAL A 78 8.99 17.44 3.59
N VAL A 79 8.80 17.17 2.29
CA VAL A 79 7.57 16.54 1.77
C VAL A 79 7.35 15.17 2.40
N ALA A 80 8.41 14.35 2.47
CA ALA A 80 8.36 13.01 3.03
C ALA A 80 8.06 13.03 4.53
N GLU A 81 8.61 13.98 5.27
CA GLU A 81 8.31 14.18 6.70
C GLU A 81 6.85 14.55 6.92
N ARG A 82 6.33 15.51 6.15
CA ARG A 82 4.91 15.90 6.22
C ARG A 82 3.99 14.76 5.79
N GLY A 83 4.40 13.95 4.80
CA GLY A 83 3.67 12.77 4.36
C GLY A 83 3.60 11.69 5.45
N ARG A 84 4.70 11.46 6.18
CA ARG A 84 4.75 10.57 7.35
C ARG A 84 3.84 11.08 8.48
N ALA A 85 3.87 12.38 8.77
CA ALA A 85 3.01 13.00 9.77
C ALA A 85 1.52 12.88 9.40
N GLU A 86 1.13 13.14 8.15
CA GLU A 86 -0.24 12.91 7.67
C GLU A 86 -0.65 11.44 7.83
N GLY A 87 0.23 10.50 7.46
CA GLY A 87 0.00 9.07 7.61
C GLY A 87 -0.28 8.65 9.05
N ALA A 88 0.54 9.11 9.99
CA ALA A 88 0.36 8.85 11.42
C ALA A 88 -0.95 9.45 11.95
N ALA A 89 -1.24 10.70 11.63
CA ALA A 89 -2.48 11.38 12.04
C ALA A 89 -3.73 10.69 11.47
N TRP A 90 -3.64 10.18 10.24
CA TRP A 90 -4.72 9.40 9.61
C TRP A 90 -4.97 8.08 10.33
N LEU A 91 -3.92 7.32 10.68
CA LEU A 91 -4.04 6.05 11.42
C LEU A 91 -4.75 6.25 12.77
N VAL A 92 -4.42 7.33 13.50
CA VAL A 92 -5.05 7.66 14.78
C VAL A 92 -6.53 8.03 14.62
N ARG A 93 -6.97 8.52 13.46
CA ARG A 93 -8.39 8.81 13.20
C ARG A 93 -9.15 7.59 12.65
N LEU A 94 -8.44 6.60 12.12
CA LEU A 94 -9.03 5.44 11.46
C LEU A 94 -9.98 4.67 12.37
N TRP A 95 -9.66 4.52 13.66
CA TRP A 95 -10.52 3.77 14.60
C TRP A 95 -11.93 4.36 14.70
N ARG A 96 -12.09 5.70 14.63
CA ARG A 96 -13.42 6.34 14.68
C ARG A 96 -14.22 6.01 13.43
N ARG A 97 -13.56 6.00 12.27
CA ARG A 97 -14.20 5.62 11.00
C ARG A 97 -14.56 4.15 10.99
N THR A 98 -13.67 3.27 11.44
CA THR A 98 -13.94 1.84 11.55
C THR A 98 -15.11 1.58 12.50
N ALA A 99 -15.13 2.21 13.68
CA ALA A 99 -16.26 2.12 14.59
C ALA A 99 -17.56 2.62 13.93
N GLY A 100 -17.55 3.80 13.30
CA GLY A 100 -18.71 4.34 12.60
C GLY A 100 -19.26 3.41 11.51
N VAL A 101 -18.39 2.83 10.67
CA VAL A 101 -18.78 1.88 9.62
C VAL A 101 -19.34 0.58 10.21
N VAL A 102 -18.70 0.04 11.24
CA VAL A 102 -19.13 -1.20 11.90
C VAL A 102 -20.51 -1.02 12.56
N TRP A 103 -20.71 0.06 13.32
CA TRP A 103 -21.98 0.37 13.96
C TRP A 103 -23.08 0.73 12.95
N ALA A 104 -22.75 1.43 11.87
CA ALA A 104 -23.69 1.63 10.76
C ALA A 104 -24.12 0.28 10.14
N GLY A 105 -23.19 -0.68 10.02
CA GLY A 105 -23.51 -2.06 9.59
C GLY A 105 -24.49 -2.77 10.53
N VAL A 106 -24.33 -2.63 11.84
CA VAL A 106 -25.28 -3.17 12.84
C VAL A 106 -26.66 -2.53 12.68
N VAL A 107 -26.74 -1.21 12.51
CA VAL A 107 -28.00 -0.49 12.30
C VAL A 107 -28.67 -0.92 11.00
N LEU A 108 -27.92 -1.05 9.91
CA LEU A 108 -28.45 -1.54 8.63
C LEU A 108 -28.97 -2.98 8.73
N LEU A 109 -28.26 -3.86 9.46
CA LEU A 109 -28.74 -5.22 9.73
C LEU A 109 -30.06 -5.20 10.52
N LEU A 110 -30.15 -4.36 11.56
CA LEU A 110 -31.37 -4.17 12.34
C LEU A 110 -32.52 -3.70 11.46
N LEU A 111 -32.31 -2.67 10.64
CA LEU A 111 -33.32 -2.14 9.72
C LEU A 111 -33.77 -3.20 8.72
N GLY A 112 -32.84 -3.94 8.10
CA GLY A 112 -33.16 -5.02 7.17
C GLY A 112 -33.94 -6.16 7.82
N GLN A 113 -33.56 -6.55 9.05
CA GLN A 113 -34.29 -7.55 9.82
C GLN A 113 -35.68 -7.05 10.23
N ALA A 114 -35.83 -5.78 10.62
CA ALA A 114 -37.12 -5.18 10.97
C ALA A 114 -38.05 -5.12 9.75
N LEU A 115 -37.54 -4.70 8.59
CA LEU A 115 -38.30 -4.67 7.33
C LEU A 115 -38.76 -6.07 6.91
N THR A 116 -37.86 -7.06 6.99
CA THR A 116 -38.21 -8.46 6.67
C THR A 116 -39.03 -9.16 7.75
N ALA A 117 -39.16 -8.56 8.94
CA ALA A 117 -40.04 -9.03 10.00
C ALA A 117 -41.50 -8.63 9.78
N ILE A 118 -41.76 -7.62 8.94
CA ILE A 118 -43.12 -7.24 8.56
C ILE A 118 -43.75 -8.43 7.83
N GLY A 119 -44.83 -8.97 8.39
CA GLY A 119 -45.54 -10.15 7.87
C GLY A 119 -44.97 -11.50 8.35
N ALA A 120 -43.65 -11.66 8.42
CA ALA A 120 -43.02 -12.93 8.83
C ALA A 120 -42.84 -13.11 10.35
N GLY A 121 -43.00 -12.03 11.14
CA GLY A 121 -42.87 -12.03 12.61
C GLY A 121 -41.42 -12.14 13.09
N TRP A 122 -41.10 -11.65 14.29
CA TRP A 122 -39.73 -11.66 14.83
C TRP A 122 -39.31 -13.05 15.31
N THR A 123 -38.09 -13.49 14.97
CA THR A 123 -37.61 -14.86 15.25
C THR A 123 -36.37 -14.86 16.15
N ALA A 124 -36.13 -15.97 16.86
CA ALA A 124 -34.92 -16.16 17.66
C ALA A 124 -33.63 -16.05 16.83
N ALA A 125 -33.66 -16.48 15.56
CA ALA A 125 -32.53 -16.36 14.65
C ALA A 125 -32.17 -14.90 14.34
N ARG A 126 -33.16 -14.00 14.26
CA ARG A 126 -32.91 -12.55 14.08
C ARG A 126 -32.24 -11.95 15.32
N THR A 127 -32.77 -12.27 16.50
CA THR A 127 -32.16 -11.86 17.78
C THR A 127 -30.72 -12.37 17.89
N ALA A 128 -30.47 -13.65 17.60
CA ALA A 128 -29.12 -14.22 17.61
C ALA A 128 -28.19 -13.53 16.60
N GLY A 129 -28.68 -13.22 15.40
CA GLY A 129 -27.99 -12.44 14.38
C GLY A 129 -27.55 -11.06 14.86
N LEU A 130 -28.45 -10.33 15.52
CA LEU A 130 -28.15 -9.00 16.05
C LEU A 130 -27.19 -9.04 17.24
N LEU A 131 -27.37 -9.98 18.16
CA LEU A 131 -26.45 -10.17 19.28
C LEU A 131 -25.05 -10.53 18.78
N ALA A 132 -24.93 -11.43 17.80
CA ALA A 132 -23.66 -11.74 17.16
C ALA A 132 -23.03 -10.49 16.52
N ALA A 133 -23.82 -9.67 15.83
CA ALA A 133 -23.36 -8.43 15.22
C ALA A 133 -22.87 -7.42 16.28
N LEU A 134 -23.56 -7.29 17.41
CA LEU A 134 -23.16 -6.44 18.53
C LEU A 134 -21.85 -6.92 19.17
N VAL A 135 -21.68 -8.23 19.38
CA VAL A 135 -20.45 -8.81 19.92
C VAL A 135 -19.27 -8.55 18.97
N VAL A 136 -19.45 -8.82 17.68
CA VAL A 136 -18.41 -8.56 16.66
C VAL A 136 -18.09 -7.07 16.59
N ALA A 137 -19.11 -6.20 16.60
CA ALA A 137 -18.93 -4.76 16.55
C ALA A 137 -18.18 -4.22 17.77
N GLY A 138 -18.54 -4.71 18.96
CA GLY A 138 -17.86 -4.40 20.21
C GLY A 138 -16.39 -4.84 20.18
N ALA A 139 -16.11 -6.07 19.75
CA ALA A 139 -14.76 -6.59 19.62
C ALA A 139 -13.90 -5.78 18.63
N LEU A 140 -14.43 -5.46 17.44
CA LEU A 140 -13.74 -4.63 16.44
C LEU A 140 -13.52 -3.19 16.93
N THR A 141 -14.48 -2.63 17.67
CA THR A 141 -14.36 -1.30 18.27
C THR A 141 -13.28 -1.29 19.34
N ALA A 142 -13.27 -2.28 20.24
CA ALA A 142 -12.26 -2.45 21.28
C ALA A 142 -10.86 -2.63 20.66
N ALA A 143 -10.70 -3.56 19.71
CA ALA A 143 -9.46 -3.77 18.99
C ALA A 143 -8.98 -2.48 18.29
N SER A 144 -9.92 -1.72 17.71
CA SER A 144 -9.60 -0.44 17.07
C SER A 144 -9.12 0.61 18.06
N TRP A 145 -9.69 0.64 19.27
CA TRP A 145 -9.31 1.57 20.32
C TRP A 145 -7.95 1.24 20.95
N PHE A 146 -7.71 -0.05 21.27
CA PHE A 146 -6.44 -0.52 21.84
C PHE A 146 -5.28 -0.42 20.84
N HIS A 147 -5.54 -0.69 19.55
CA HIS A 147 -4.51 -0.65 18.51
C HIS A 147 -4.54 0.60 17.64
N ARG A 148 -5.13 1.71 18.13
CA ARG A 148 -5.29 2.96 17.37
C ARG A 148 -4.00 3.52 16.76
N ALA A 149 -2.87 3.33 17.42
CA ALA A 149 -1.56 3.77 16.92
C ALA A 149 -1.05 2.96 15.71
N ARG A 150 -1.59 1.76 15.49
CA ARG A 150 -1.16 0.81 14.43
C ARG A 150 -2.21 0.60 13.35
N GLY A 151 -3.26 1.44 13.30
CA GLY A 151 -4.38 1.28 12.35
C GLY A 151 -5.60 0.52 12.90
N GLY A 152 -5.65 0.26 14.21
CA GLY A 152 -6.81 -0.34 14.87
C GLY A 152 -7.08 -1.77 14.44
N ALA A 153 -8.36 -2.12 14.21
CA ALA A 153 -8.74 -3.46 13.74
C ALA A 153 -8.17 -3.83 12.36
N LEU A 154 -7.68 -2.86 11.59
CA LEU A 154 -7.01 -3.11 10.30
C LEU A 154 -5.51 -3.41 10.44
N ALA A 155 -4.92 -3.27 11.64
CA ALA A 155 -3.51 -3.54 11.86
C ALA A 155 -3.04 -4.92 11.35
N PRO A 156 -3.80 -6.03 11.52
CA PRO A 156 -3.38 -7.34 11.03
C PRO A 156 -3.32 -7.45 9.49
N VAL A 157 -4.10 -6.62 8.78
CA VAL A 157 -4.16 -6.65 7.31
C VAL A 157 -3.20 -5.65 6.66
N ILE A 158 -2.54 -4.80 7.46
CA ILE A 158 -1.48 -3.91 6.99
C ILE A 158 -0.17 -4.71 6.90
N GLY A 159 0.46 -4.66 5.74
CA GLY A 159 1.74 -5.28 5.43
C GLY A 159 2.93 -4.58 6.10
N GLU A 160 4.07 -5.25 6.07
CA GLU A 160 5.35 -4.71 6.56
C GLU A 160 5.80 -3.45 5.78
N ASP A 161 5.33 -3.30 4.54
CA ASP A 161 5.51 -2.14 3.66
C ASP A 161 4.50 -1.01 3.93
N ASN A 162 3.68 -1.11 4.98
CA ASN A 162 2.64 -0.13 5.35
C ASN A 162 1.53 0.05 4.30
N ARG A 163 1.28 -0.98 3.47
CA ARG A 163 0.17 -1.08 2.51
C ARG A 163 -0.86 -2.10 2.99
N LEU A 164 -2.10 -2.06 2.50
CA LEU A 164 -3.03 -3.16 2.76
C LEU A 164 -2.63 -4.41 1.97
N SER A 165 -2.61 -5.56 2.62
CA SER A 165 -2.33 -6.84 1.98
C SER A 165 -3.62 -7.50 1.51
N THR A 166 -3.74 -7.71 0.19
CA THR A 166 -4.88 -8.38 -0.44
C THR A 166 -5.17 -9.75 0.19
N SER A 167 -4.16 -10.60 0.33
CA SER A 167 -4.34 -11.92 0.95
C SER A 167 -4.74 -11.88 2.41
N ARG A 168 -4.17 -10.97 3.21
CA ARG A 168 -4.57 -10.86 4.63
C ARG A 168 -5.97 -10.30 4.76
N ALA A 169 -6.36 -9.35 3.91
CA ALA A 169 -7.71 -8.78 3.90
C ALA A 169 -8.76 -9.83 3.54
N VAL A 170 -8.56 -10.60 2.47
CA VAL A 170 -9.48 -11.69 2.09
C VAL A 170 -9.59 -12.73 3.20
N ALA A 171 -8.46 -13.16 3.77
CA ALA A 171 -8.47 -14.12 4.88
C ALA A 171 -9.21 -13.55 6.11
N ALA A 172 -8.95 -12.29 6.49
CA ALA A 172 -9.62 -11.64 7.61
C ALA A 172 -11.14 -11.53 7.39
N CYS A 173 -11.59 -11.25 6.16
CA CYS A 173 -13.01 -11.24 5.82
C CYS A 173 -13.67 -12.60 6.02
N TRP A 174 -13.03 -13.68 5.54
CA TRP A 174 -13.54 -15.05 5.75
C TRP A 174 -13.54 -15.48 7.21
N VAL A 175 -12.48 -15.17 7.96
CA VAL A 175 -12.41 -15.44 9.41
C VAL A 175 -13.52 -14.69 10.15
N LEU A 176 -13.69 -13.40 9.87
CA LEU A 176 -14.71 -12.56 10.51
C LEU A 176 -16.12 -13.07 10.18
N PHE A 177 -16.38 -13.43 8.92
CA PHE A 177 -17.65 -13.99 8.49
C PHE A 177 -17.96 -15.32 9.19
N LEU A 178 -16.99 -16.24 9.25
CA LEU A 178 -17.23 -17.53 9.91
C LEU A 178 -17.40 -17.37 11.43
N ALA A 179 -16.61 -16.51 12.07
CA ALA A 179 -16.78 -16.19 13.49
C ALA A 179 -18.19 -15.63 13.76
N PHE A 180 -18.67 -14.72 12.91
CA PHE A 180 -20.05 -14.24 12.96
C PHE A 180 -21.06 -15.37 12.80
N ALA A 181 -20.91 -16.24 11.79
CA ALA A 181 -21.83 -17.36 11.55
C ALA A 181 -21.90 -18.33 12.75
N VAL A 182 -20.76 -18.65 13.35
CA VAL A 182 -20.69 -19.48 14.56
C VAL A 182 -21.37 -18.79 15.74
N LEU A 183 -21.17 -17.48 15.94
CA LEU A 183 -21.86 -16.73 17.00
C LEU A 183 -23.39 -16.73 16.82
N VAL A 184 -23.88 -16.66 15.58
CA VAL A 184 -25.32 -16.80 15.30
C VAL A 184 -25.81 -18.17 15.75
N LEU A 185 -25.11 -19.25 15.39
CA LEU A 185 -25.48 -20.62 15.79
C LEU A 185 -25.42 -20.81 17.32
N VAL A 186 -24.39 -20.29 17.98
CA VAL A 186 -24.27 -20.30 19.45
C VAL A 186 -25.44 -19.56 20.11
N GLY A 187 -25.79 -18.38 19.61
CA GLY A 187 -26.93 -17.61 20.12
C GLY A 187 -28.26 -18.35 19.95
N ARG A 188 -28.44 -19.07 18.84
CA ARG A 188 -29.61 -19.93 18.63
C ARG A 188 -29.62 -21.13 19.55
N LEU A 189 -28.48 -21.78 19.74
CA LEU A 189 -28.36 -22.93 20.65
C LEU A 189 -28.69 -22.53 22.09
N ALA A 190 -28.25 -21.34 22.53
CA ALA A 190 -28.58 -20.80 23.84
C ALA A 190 -30.09 -20.49 24.02
N ALA A 191 -30.78 -20.13 22.94
CA ALA A 191 -32.21 -19.86 22.94
C ALA A 191 -33.08 -21.12 22.76
N ALA A 192 -32.50 -22.24 22.31
CA ALA A 192 -33.21 -23.47 22.01
C ALA A 192 -33.74 -24.14 23.30
N SER A 193 -35.06 -24.28 23.38
CA SER A 193 -35.75 -24.84 24.56
C SER A 193 -35.98 -26.35 24.46
N GLY A 194 -36.10 -26.91 23.25
CA GLY A 194 -36.36 -28.33 23.01
C GLY A 194 -35.13 -29.14 22.57
N ASN A 195 -35.05 -30.41 22.98
CA ASN A 195 -33.93 -31.31 22.64
C ASN A 195 -33.76 -31.49 21.12
N ARG A 196 -34.86 -31.70 20.36
CA ARG A 196 -34.80 -31.84 18.89
C ARG A 196 -34.26 -30.60 18.17
N GLU A 197 -34.54 -29.41 18.69
CA GLU A 197 -34.02 -28.16 18.10
C GLU A 197 -32.52 -28.02 18.36
N ARG A 198 -32.05 -28.42 19.55
CA ARG A 198 -30.63 -28.46 19.87
C ARG A 198 -29.89 -29.47 18.99
N ASP A 199 -30.45 -30.68 18.84
CA ASP A 199 -29.86 -31.73 18.01
C ASP A 199 -29.72 -31.26 16.56
N ALA A 200 -30.77 -30.63 15.99
CA ALA A 200 -30.72 -30.07 14.63
C ALA A 200 -29.66 -28.96 14.46
N LEU A 201 -29.43 -28.12 15.47
CA LEU A 201 -28.37 -27.10 15.44
C LEU A 201 -26.97 -27.70 15.54
N ILE A 202 -26.82 -28.78 16.32
CA ILE A 202 -25.57 -29.54 16.42
C ILE A 202 -25.29 -30.24 15.08
N ASP A 203 -26.29 -30.86 14.47
CA ASP A 203 -26.21 -31.44 13.12
C ASP A 203 -25.87 -30.36 12.07
N GLY A 204 -26.35 -29.13 12.27
CA GLY A 204 -26.05 -27.97 11.43
C GLY A 204 -24.58 -27.53 11.47
N LEU A 205 -23.82 -27.92 12.51
CA LEU A 205 -22.37 -27.71 12.63
C LEU A 205 -21.54 -28.83 12.00
N GLU A 206 -22.18 -29.90 11.52
CA GLU A 206 -21.46 -31.03 10.92
C GLU A 206 -20.59 -30.58 9.74
N LEU A 207 -19.39 -31.16 9.69
CA LEU A 207 -18.41 -30.87 8.65
C LEU A 207 -18.97 -31.19 7.25
N ALA A 208 -19.85 -32.18 7.11
CA ALA A 208 -20.51 -32.52 5.85
C ALA A 208 -21.26 -31.32 5.24
N ARG A 209 -21.85 -30.45 6.07
CA ARG A 209 -22.60 -29.26 5.63
C ARG A 209 -21.73 -28.01 5.50
N GLY A 210 -20.60 -27.97 6.21
CA GLY A 210 -19.65 -26.85 6.23
C GLY A 210 -18.37 -27.05 5.41
N ALA A 211 -18.17 -28.20 4.78
CA ALA A 211 -16.89 -28.58 4.18
C ALA A 211 -16.38 -27.55 3.16
N GLY A 212 -17.27 -27.02 2.31
CA GLY A 212 -16.92 -26.01 1.31
C GLY A 212 -16.38 -24.72 1.92
N VAL A 213 -17.10 -24.14 2.90
CA VAL A 213 -16.69 -22.88 3.55
C VAL A 213 -15.43 -23.07 4.40
N VAL A 214 -15.29 -24.20 5.10
CA VAL A 214 -14.10 -24.52 5.90
C VAL A 214 -12.89 -24.73 4.99
N THR A 215 -13.06 -25.40 3.85
CA THR A 215 -11.99 -25.58 2.86
C THR A 215 -11.52 -24.24 2.31
N VAL A 216 -12.46 -23.37 1.91
CA VAL A 216 -12.10 -22.01 1.44
C VAL A 216 -11.36 -21.24 2.53
N LEU A 217 -11.86 -21.25 3.78
CA LEU A 217 -11.18 -20.61 4.90
C LEU A 217 -9.74 -21.11 5.06
N ALA A 218 -9.55 -22.43 5.09
CA ALA A 218 -8.24 -23.05 5.25
C ALA A 218 -7.29 -22.61 4.13
N VAL A 219 -7.77 -22.58 2.89
CA VAL A 219 -6.99 -22.16 1.73
C VAL A 219 -6.65 -20.68 1.79
N VAL A 220 -7.61 -19.77 2.01
CA VAL A 220 -7.31 -18.32 2.02
C VAL A 220 -6.37 -17.94 3.18
N CYS A 221 -6.50 -18.59 4.34
CA CYS A 221 -5.57 -18.43 5.45
C CYS A 221 -4.17 -18.98 5.11
N GLY A 222 -4.11 -20.18 4.53
CA GLY A 222 -2.86 -20.78 4.06
C GLY A 222 -2.14 -19.90 3.03
N ILE A 223 -2.89 -19.34 2.07
CA ILE A 223 -2.39 -18.40 1.05
C ILE A 223 -1.88 -17.10 1.69
N ALA A 224 -2.57 -16.56 2.69
CA ALA A 224 -2.09 -15.37 3.41
C ALA A 224 -0.74 -15.60 4.11
N VAL A 225 -0.54 -16.79 4.70
CA VAL A 225 0.73 -17.18 5.32
C VAL A 225 1.80 -17.43 4.25
N LEU A 226 1.46 -18.18 3.20
CA LEU A 226 2.39 -18.55 2.13
C LEU A 226 2.89 -17.32 1.38
N VAL A 227 1.99 -16.40 0.97
CA VAL A 227 2.39 -15.16 0.30
C VAL A 227 3.28 -14.31 1.19
N ARG A 228 2.98 -14.19 2.49
CA ARG A 228 3.87 -13.49 3.43
C ARG A 228 5.27 -14.10 3.43
N ARG A 229 5.36 -15.44 3.48
CA ARG A 229 6.65 -16.15 3.45
C ARG A 229 7.39 -15.93 2.13
N VAL A 230 6.70 -16.04 1.00
CA VAL A 230 7.26 -15.88 -0.35
C VAL A 230 7.80 -14.48 -0.55
N VAL A 231 6.97 -13.45 -0.29
CA VAL A 231 7.37 -12.05 -0.41
C VAL A 231 8.54 -11.75 0.53
N GLY A 232 8.47 -12.18 1.80
CA GLY A 232 9.53 -11.96 2.77
C GLY A 232 10.87 -12.58 2.34
N LEU A 233 10.87 -13.84 1.88
CA LEU A 233 12.09 -14.49 1.39
C LEU A 233 12.65 -13.83 0.14
N ARG A 234 11.80 -13.37 -0.78
CA ARG A 234 12.24 -12.73 -2.02
C ARG A 234 12.77 -11.32 -1.79
N VAL A 235 12.22 -10.59 -0.82
CA VAL A 235 12.77 -9.29 -0.37
C VAL A 235 14.14 -9.50 0.29
N LEU A 236 14.25 -10.46 1.22
CA LEU A 236 15.54 -10.79 1.86
C LEU A 236 16.59 -11.26 0.86
N GLY A 237 16.18 -12.03 -0.16
CA GLY A 237 17.05 -12.48 -1.23
C GLY A 237 17.27 -11.45 -2.36
N GLN A 238 16.86 -10.18 -2.17
CA GLN A 238 16.98 -9.09 -3.15
C GLN A 238 16.39 -9.40 -4.55
N ARG A 239 15.45 -10.34 -4.63
CA ARG A 239 14.74 -10.70 -5.87
C ARG A 239 13.46 -9.89 -6.09
N LEU A 240 13.00 -9.22 -5.04
CA LEU A 240 11.84 -8.33 -5.04
C LEU A 240 12.20 -7.08 -4.24
N GLN A 241 11.87 -5.91 -4.78
CA GLN A 241 12.10 -4.64 -4.13
C GLN A 241 10.78 -4.09 -3.60
N LYS A 242 10.72 -3.77 -2.30
CA LYS A 242 9.56 -3.15 -1.68
C LYS A 242 9.94 -1.91 -0.90
N VAL A 243 9.32 -0.79 -1.24
CA VAL A 243 9.47 0.47 -0.52
C VAL A 243 8.24 0.73 0.35
N ARG A 244 8.50 1.14 1.59
CA ARG A 244 7.46 1.44 2.56
C ARG A 244 6.61 2.63 2.13
N ALA A 245 5.31 2.46 2.05
CA ALA A 245 4.35 3.53 1.79
C ALA A 245 4.18 4.43 3.02
N TYR A 246 3.82 5.70 2.81
CA TYR A 246 3.54 6.61 3.94
C TYR A 246 2.25 6.26 4.68
N ARG A 247 1.26 5.69 3.97
CA ARG A 247 0.00 5.24 4.55
C ARG A 247 -0.61 4.10 3.73
N PRO A 248 -1.39 3.21 4.36
CA PRO A 248 -2.21 2.25 3.65
C PRO A 248 -3.37 2.96 2.93
N ARG A 249 -3.77 2.46 1.77
CA ARG A 249 -4.90 2.95 0.98
C ARG A 249 -5.84 1.79 0.65
N ALA A 250 -7.14 2.05 0.58
CA ALA A 250 -8.11 1.03 0.17
C ALA A 250 -7.83 0.49 -1.25
N ALA A 251 -7.28 1.34 -2.12
CA ALA A 251 -6.85 0.96 -3.47
C ALA A 251 -5.76 -0.13 -3.46
N ASP A 252 -4.93 -0.23 -2.42
CA ASP A 252 -3.84 -1.22 -2.32
C ASP A 252 -4.36 -2.68 -2.42
N LEU A 253 -5.65 -2.93 -2.15
CA LEU A 253 -6.26 -4.25 -2.32
C LEU A 253 -6.44 -4.65 -3.79
N LEU A 254 -6.48 -3.67 -4.68
CA LEU A 254 -6.82 -3.80 -6.10
C LEU A 254 -5.69 -3.34 -7.02
N THR A 255 -4.68 -2.68 -6.47
CA THR A 255 -3.58 -2.09 -7.23
C THR A 255 -2.25 -2.66 -6.81
N ASP A 256 -1.31 -2.70 -7.76
CA ASP A 256 0.08 -2.99 -7.51
C ASP A 256 0.77 -1.87 -6.69
N ASP A 257 2.07 -2.05 -6.43
CA ASP A 257 2.82 -1.10 -5.62
C ASP A 257 2.99 0.29 -6.29
N SER A 258 2.75 0.39 -7.59
CA SER A 258 2.74 1.65 -8.36
C SER A 258 1.36 2.31 -8.45
N GLY A 259 0.31 1.65 -7.93
CA GLY A 259 -1.07 2.13 -8.00
C GLY A 259 -1.79 1.75 -9.29
N ARG A 260 -1.24 0.87 -10.13
CA ARG A 260 -1.90 0.34 -11.34
C ARG A 260 -2.77 -0.85 -10.96
N GLY A 261 -3.90 -1.03 -11.64
CA GLY A 261 -4.79 -2.17 -11.37
C GLY A 261 -4.08 -3.51 -11.57
N SER A 262 -4.10 -4.37 -10.56
CA SER A 262 -3.48 -5.70 -10.61
C SER A 262 -4.55 -6.74 -10.89
N PHE A 263 -4.49 -7.38 -12.07
CA PHE A 263 -5.48 -8.39 -12.45
C PHE A 263 -5.57 -9.52 -11.42
N ALA A 264 -4.43 -10.04 -10.97
CA ALA A 264 -4.35 -11.14 -10.02
C ALA A 264 -4.95 -10.78 -8.64
N ASP A 265 -4.77 -9.52 -8.20
CA ASP A 265 -5.32 -9.04 -6.93
C ASP A 265 -6.83 -8.76 -7.07
N ILE A 266 -7.25 -8.07 -8.15
CA ILE A 266 -8.66 -7.74 -8.42
C ILE A 266 -9.51 -9.00 -8.54
N GLN A 267 -9.10 -9.98 -9.36
CA GLN A 267 -9.87 -11.20 -9.54
C GLN A 267 -10.02 -11.98 -8.22
N TYR A 268 -8.99 -11.99 -7.38
CA TYR A 268 -9.01 -12.69 -6.10
C TYR A 268 -9.96 -12.05 -5.10
N VAL A 269 -9.94 -10.72 -5.00
CA VAL A 269 -10.87 -9.97 -4.16
C VAL A 269 -12.31 -10.13 -4.65
N VAL A 270 -12.56 -9.99 -5.95
CA VAL A 270 -13.92 -10.05 -6.52
C VAL A 270 -14.52 -11.45 -6.38
N ILE A 271 -13.79 -12.51 -6.76
CA ILE A 271 -14.28 -13.89 -6.68
C ILE A 271 -14.53 -14.29 -5.22
N SER A 272 -13.59 -13.97 -4.31
CA SER A 272 -13.77 -14.23 -2.89
C SER A 272 -14.94 -13.43 -2.29
N GLY A 273 -15.12 -12.18 -2.72
CA GLY A 273 -16.23 -11.32 -2.32
C GLY A 273 -17.59 -11.88 -2.74
N VAL A 274 -17.72 -12.34 -3.98
CA VAL A 274 -18.95 -12.98 -4.47
C VAL A 274 -19.26 -14.25 -3.67
N ALA A 275 -18.25 -15.07 -3.39
CA ALA A 275 -18.43 -16.27 -2.58
C ALA A 275 -18.84 -15.96 -1.13
N LEU A 276 -18.28 -14.91 -0.52
CA LEU A 276 -18.69 -14.42 0.79
C LEU A 276 -20.14 -13.92 0.79
N VAL A 277 -20.54 -13.14 -0.21
CA VAL A 277 -21.93 -12.66 -0.35
C VAL A 277 -22.89 -13.84 -0.50
N PHE A 278 -22.55 -14.83 -1.33
CA PHE A 278 -23.33 -16.05 -1.47
C PHE A 278 -23.47 -16.77 -0.13
N ALA A 279 -22.37 -16.98 0.60
CA ALA A 279 -22.38 -17.62 1.92
C ALA A 279 -23.21 -16.84 2.94
N ALA A 280 -23.14 -15.50 2.93
CA ALA A 280 -23.95 -14.65 3.80
C ALA A 280 -25.46 -14.77 3.51
N VAL A 281 -25.84 -14.81 2.22
CA VAL A 281 -27.24 -15.06 1.82
C VAL A 281 -27.70 -16.44 2.26
N ARG A 282 -26.84 -17.47 2.15
CA ARG A 282 -27.14 -18.82 2.63
C ARG A 282 -27.37 -18.85 4.14
N LEU A 283 -26.52 -18.19 4.92
CA LEU A 283 -26.68 -18.06 6.37
C LEU A 283 -28.00 -17.37 6.72
N ALA A 284 -28.34 -16.28 6.03
CA ALA A 284 -29.58 -15.55 6.26
C ALA A 284 -30.83 -16.38 5.96
N ARG A 285 -30.77 -17.25 4.94
CA ARG A 285 -31.88 -18.14 4.56
C ARG A 285 -31.97 -19.41 5.40
N ARG A 286 -30.84 -19.91 5.91
CA ARG A 286 -30.73 -21.13 6.73
C ARG A 286 -29.85 -20.87 7.95
N PRO A 287 -30.37 -20.14 8.96
CA PRO A 287 -29.59 -19.73 10.12
C PRO A 287 -29.37 -20.86 11.14
N ASP A 288 -29.79 -22.08 10.82
CA ASP A 288 -29.71 -23.31 11.63
C ASP A 288 -28.46 -24.14 11.35
N GLN A 289 -27.73 -23.82 10.29
CA GLN A 289 -26.53 -24.53 9.90
C GLN A 289 -25.44 -23.59 9.41
N LEU A 290 -24.22 -24.09 9.34
CA LEU A 290 -23.15 -23.38 8.67
C LEU A 290 -23.51 -23.12 7.20
N PRO A 291 -22.96 -22.04 6.59
CA PRO A 291 -23.21 -21.72 5.20
C PRO A 291 -22.67 -22.83 4.30
N ASP A 292 -23.58 -23.62 3.75
CA ASP A 292 -23.26 -24.64 2.76
C ASP A 292 -22.89 -23.93 1.44
N LEU A 293 -21.59 -23.94 1.16
CA LEU A 293 -20.97 -23.38 -0.03
C LEU A 293 -20.79 -24.50 -1.07
N PRO A 294 -21.50 -24.46 -2.21
CA PRO A 294 -21.38 -25.47 -3.25
C PRO A 294 -19.93 -25.65 -3.69
N TRP A 295 -19.52 -26.91 -3.86
CA TRP A 295 -18.14 -27.25 -4.26
C TRP A 295 -17.69 -26.55 -5.54
N GLY A 296 -18.58 -26.33 -6.51
CA GLY A 296 -18.26 -25.56 -7.72
C GLY A 296 -17.77 -24.14 -7.39
N LEU A 297 -18.43 -23.44 -6.47
CA LEU A 297 -18.02 -22.09 -6.06
C LEU A 297 -16.75 -22.13 -5.19
N ALA A 298 -16.62 -23.13 -4.32
CA ALA A 298 -15.40 -23.35 -3.55
C ALA A 298 -14.19 -23.55 -4.48
N VAL A 299 -14.31 -24.43 -5.49
CA VAL A 299 -13.26 -24.68 -6.49
C VAL A 299 -12.89 -23.41 -7.25
N VAL A 300 -13.86 -22.58 -7.64
CA VAL A 300 -13.58 -21.29 -8.29
C VAL A 300 -12.76 -20.36 -7.38
N VAL A 301 -13.06 -20.29 -6.09
CA VAL A 301 -12.25 -19.52 -5.12
C VAL A 301 -10.85 -20.11 -5.00
N LEU A 302 -10.70 -21.44 -4.98
CA LEU A 302 -9.41 -22.11 -4.92
C LEU A 302 -8.54 -21.82 -6.16
N VAL A 303 -9.12 -21.90 -7.37
CA VAL A 303 -8.44 -21.54 -8.63
C VAL A 303 -8.03 -20.08 -8.64
N SER A 304 -8.91 -19.20 -8.15
CA SER A 304 -8.62 -17.77 -8.01
C SER A 304 -7.46 -17.51 -7.04
N ALA A 305 -7.44 -18.22 -5.90
CA ALA A 305 -6.37 -18.13 -4.91
C ALA A 305 -5.03 -18.64 -5.46
N ALA A 306 -5.04 -19.75 -6.21
CA ALA A 306 -3.86 -20.27 -6.89
C ALA A 306 -3.33 -19.30 -7.95
N THR A 307 -4.21 -18.66 -8.72
CA THR A 307 -3.85 -17.63 -9.72
C THR A 307 -3.20 -16.43 -9.05
N TYR A 308 -3.76 -15.96 -7.93
CA TYR A 308 -3.17 -14.89 -7.13
C TYR A 308 -1.77 -15.26 -6.60
N LEU A 309 -1.62 -16.47 -6.05
CA LEU A 309 -0.33 -16.97 -5.59
C LEU A 309 0.69 -17.02 -6.73
N ALA A 310 0.33 -17.57 -7.88
CA ALA A 310 1.17 -17.62 -9.07
C ALA A 310 1.59 -16.21 -9.51
N GLY A 311 0.67 -15.24 -9.49
CA GLY A 311 0.97 -13.83 -9.72
C GLY A 311 2.06 -13.30 -8.78
N LYS A 312 1.95 -13.55 -7.46
CA LYS A 312 2.97 -13.15 -6.48
C LYS A 312 4.32 -13.84 -6.67
N TYR A 313 4.35 -15.03 -7.27
CA TYR A 313 5.61 -15.68 -7.67
C TYR A 313 6.20 -15.09 -8.97
N ALA A 314 5.34 -14.67 -9.90
CA ALA A 314 5.74 -14.06 -11.17
C ALA A 314 6.27 -12.62 -11.00
N GLU A 315 5.84 -11.88 -9.96
CA GLU A 315 6.34 -10.53 -9.65
C GLU A 315 7.87 -10.54 -9.54
N GLY A 316 8.56 -9.82 -10.41
CA GLY A 316 10.02 -9.67 -10.41
C GLY A 316 10.44 -8.28 -9.96
N GLY A 317 11.71 -8.12 -9.65
CA GLY A 317 12.26 -6.80 -9.37
C GLY A 317 13.73 -6.82 -8.99
N ARG A 318 14.51 -7.81 -9.41
CA ARG A 318 15.96 -7.77 -9.16
C ARG A 318 16.57 -6.70 -10.07
N PRO A 319 17.26 -5.69 -9.52
CA PRO A 319 17.90 -4.69 -10.34
C PRO A 319 19.11 -5.30 -11.06
N VAL A 320 19.35 -4.91 -12.31
CA VAL A 320 20.46 -5.42 -13.13
C VAL A 320 21.10 -4.31 -13.96
N ILE A 321 22.42 -4.26 -13.96
CA ILE A 321 23.21 -3.45 -14.90
C ILE A 321 23.48 -4.30 -16.13
N LEU A 322 23.11 -3.79 -17.29
CA LEU A 322 23.35 -4.43 -18.59
C LEU A 322 24.58 -3.84 -19.29
N SER A 323 24.79 -2.54 -19.14
CA SER A 323 25.97 -1.85 -19.71
C SER A 323 26.26 -0.56 -18.98
N VAL A 324 27.53 -0.16 -18.97
CA VAL A 324 27.98 1.16 -18.53
C VAL A 324 28.79 1.78 -19.66
N VAL A 325 28.46 3.01 -20.04
CA VAL A 325 29.13 3.75 -21.14
C VAL A 325 29.39 5.18 -20.71
N ARG A 326 30.34 5.86 -21.37
CA ARG A 326 30.52 7.32 -21.23
C ARG A 326 29.26 8.04 -21.73
N ALA A 327 28.71 8.96 -20.95
CA ALA A 327 27.64 9.83 -21.39
C ALA A 327 28.18 10.75 -22.50
N ARG A 328 27.41 10.92 -23.59
CA ARG A 328 27.83 11.76 -24.73
C ARG A 328 26.99 13.02 -24.80
N GLU A 329 27.66 14.16 -24.93
CA GLU A 329 27.01 15.37 -25.43
C GLU A 329 27.10 15.42 -26.97
N ALA A 330 26.18 16.16 -27.59
CA ALA A 330 26.14 16.26 -29.06
C ALA A 330 27.42 16.93 -29.58
N GLY A 331 28.25 16.17 -30.31
CA GLY A 331 29.54 16.63 -30.83
C GLY A 331 30.76 15.96 -30.22
N ASP A 332 30.59 15.18 -29.14
CA ASP A 332 31.68 14.45 -28.49
C ASP A 332 32.18 13.26 -29.32
N LEU A 333 33.50 13.11 -29.41
CA LEU A 333 34.16 11.93 -29.98
C LEU A 333 34.08 10.73 -29.02
N ASP A 334 34.18 9.53 -29.59
CA ASP A 334 34.31 8.31 -28.80
C ASP A 334 35.66 8.32 -28.06
N ALA A 335 35.60 8.25 -26.74
CA ALA A 335 36.74 8.33 -25.83
C ALA A 335 36.57 7.33 -24.68
N PRO A 336 37.68 6.86 -24.07
CA PRO A 336 37.62 6.06 -22.85
C PRO A 336 36.99 6.87 -21.70
N ILE A 337 36.46 6.17 -20.71
CA ILE A 337 35.88 6.79 -19.50
C ILE A 337 37.01 7.37 -18.66
N ARG A 338 36.96 8.66 -18.35
CA ARG A 338 37.91 9.34 -17.46
C ARG A 338 37.30 9.70 -16.13
N THR A 339 38.15 10.02 -15.17
CA THR A 339 37.70 10.67 -13.93
C THR A 339 37.02 12.01 -14.26
N GLY A 340 35.90 12.29 -13.60
CA GLY A 340 35.08 13.48 -13.85
C GLY A 340 34.12 13.37 -15.05
N ASP A 341 34.25 12.38 -15.94
CA ASP A 341 33.25 12.14 -16.98
C ASP A 341 31.93 11.69 -16.36
N ASP A 342 30.82 12.06 -16.99
CA ASP A 342 29.53 11.42 -16.71
C ASP A 342 29.48 10.03 -17.38
N ILE A 343 28.98 9.04 -16.65
CA ILE A 343 28.70 7.71 -17.18
C ILE A 343 27.19 7.44 -17.19
N GLU A 344 26.73 6.80 -18.26
CA GLU A 344 25.40 6.24 -18.39
C GLU A 344 25.41 4.77 -18.00
N ILE A 345 24.67 4.46 -16.94
CA ILE A 345 24.45 3.10 -16.45
C ILE A 345 23.08 2.67 -16.96
N ARG A 346 23.07 1.69 -17.87
CA ARG A 346 21.85 1.16 -18.50
C ARG A 346 21.52 -0.19 -17.92
N GLY A 347 20.24 -0.42 -17.69
CA GLY A 347 19.78 -1.64 -17.05
C GLY A 347 18.27 -1.69 -16.88
N ALA A 348 17.83 -2.38 -15.83
CA ALA A 348 16.43 -2.50 -15.48
C ALA A 348 16.25 -2.63 -13.96
N GLY A 349 15.10 -2.16 -13.46
CA GLY A 349 14.72 -2.28 -12.07
C GLY A 349 15.47 -1.34 -11.13
N PHE A 350 16.08 -0.26 -11.63
CA PHE A 350 16.81 0.70 -10.80
C PHE A 350 15.87 1.48 -9.88
N VAL A 351 14.64 1.74 -10.31
CA VAL A 351 13.65 2.48 -9.51
C VAL A 351 12.58 1.50 -9.03
N PRO A 352 12.58 1.12 -7.73
CA PRO A 352 11.56 0.22 -7.21
C PRO A 352 10.14 0.74 -7.48
N VAL A 353 9.20 -0.18 -7.62
CA VAL A 353 7.77 0.16 -7.70
C VAL A 353 7.33 0.91 -6.43
N GLY A 354 6.75 2.09 -6.59
CA GLY A 354 6.36 2.98 -5.49
C GLY A 354 7.49 3.86 -4.93
N ALA A 355 8.67 3.87 -5.53
CA ALA A 355 9.82 4.71 -5.16
C ALA A 355 10.03 5.95 -6.07
N GLN A 356 9.02 6.37 -6.83
CA GLN A 356 9.11 7.43 -7.85
C GLN A 356 9.11 8.85 -7.25
N GLY A 357 8.87 8.96 -5.93
CA GLY A 357 9.00 10.22 -5.20
C GLY A 357 10.46 10.64 -5.07
N ALA A 358 10.74 11.94 -5.19
CA ALA A 358 12.09 12.50 -5.12
C ALA A 358 12.86 12.10 -3.85
N ASP A 359 12.18 11.93 -2.72
CA ASP A 359 12.78 11.53 -1.44
C ASP A 359 13.30 10.09 -1.43
N ARG A 360 12.81 9.26 -2.36
CA ARG A 360 13.24 7.88 -2.55
C ARG A 360 14.30 7.82 -3.64
N LEU A 361 14.10 8.55 -4.74
CA LEU A 361 15.08 8.66 -5.82
C LEU A 361 16.42 9.22 -5.32
N SER A 362 16.42 10.22 -4.43
CA SER A 362 17.65 10.79 -3.84
C SER A 362 18.47 9.81 -2.98
N ARG A 363 17.88 8.67 -2.59
CA ARG A 363 18.56 7.63 -1.81
C ARG A 363 19.31 6.63 -2.68
N MET A 364 19.15 6.72 -4.01
CA MET A 364 19.87 5.86 -4.93
C MET A 364 21.34 6.22 -4.92
N VAL A 365 22.18 5.19 -4.87
CA VAL A 365 23.64 5.34 -4.80
C VAL A 365 24.25 4.44 -5.87
N VAL A 366 25.26 4.95 -6.54
CA VAL A 366 26.14 4.15 -7.40
C VAL A 366 27.47 4.01 -6.69
N ARG A 367 27.88 2.76 -6.47
CA ARG A 367 29.23 2.44 -6.03
C ARG A 367 30.12 2.31 -7.25
N VAL A 368 31.12 3.16 -7.35
CA VAL A 368 32.16 3.14 -8.39
C VAL A 368 33.48 2.83 -7.69
N GLY A 369 33.93 1.58 -7.79
CA GLY A 369 35.06 1.07 -7.02
C GLY A 369 34.81 1.17 -5.51
N PRO A 370 35.68 1.84 -4.74
CA PRO A 370 35.47 2.04 -3.31
C PRO A 370 34.54 3.23 -2.96
N VAL A 371 34.17 4.06 -3.95
CA VAL A 371 33.47 5.34 -3.72
C VAL A 371 31.97 5.18 -3.93
N ASN A 372 31.16 5.76 -3.04
CA ASN A 372 29.70 5.82 -3.16
C ASN A 372 29.27 7.20 -3.65
N VAL A 373 28.53 7.25 -4.76
CA VAL A 373 28.06 8.48 -5.40
C VAL A 373 26.55 8.51 -5.34
N HIS A 374 25.97 9.60 -4.84
CA HIS A 374 24.54 9.80 -4.90
C HIS A 374 24.10 10.08 -6.34
N VAL A 375 23.03 9.43 -6.79
CA VAL A 375 22.51 9.69 -8.15
C VAL A 375 21.86 11.08 -8.17
N PRO A 376 22.32 12.01 -9.01
CA PRO A 376 21.81 13.36 -9.02
C PRO A 376 20.38 13.40 -9.56
N LEU A 377 19.50 14.14 -8.89
CA LEU A 377 18.16 14.44 -9.37
C LEU A 377 18.23 15.48 -10.49
N VAL A 378 17.91 15.07 -11.72
CA VAL A 378 17.82 15.98 -12.88
C VAL A 378 16.34 16.24 -13.17
N PRO A 379 15.81 17.43 -12.79
CA PRO A 379 14.39 17.71 -12.91
C PRO A 379 13.98 17.97 -14.35
N VAL A 380 12.80 17.47 -14.71
CA VAL A 380 12.08 17.87 -15.91
C VAL A 380 10.64 18.20 -15.55
N THR A 381 9.94 18.92 -16.43
CA THR A 381 8.51 19.21 -16.20
C THR A 381 7.74 17.91 -15.99
N GLY A 382 7.14 17.78 -14.81
CA GLY A 382 6.37 16.58 -14.44
C GLY A 382 7.16 15.45 -13.78
N GLY A 383 8.50 15.47 -13.73
CA GLY A 383 9.27 14.37 -13.19
C GLY A 383 10.79 14.58 -13.12
N PHE A 384 11.52 13.50 -13.39
CA PHE A 384 12.98 13.48 -13.40
C PHE A 384 13.45 12.66 -14.59
N ASP A 385 14.44 13.17 -15.32
CA ASP A 385 15.15 12.43 -16.37
C ASP A 385 16.30 11.59 -15.80
N ASN A 386 16.69 11.86 -14.55
CA ASN A 386 17.63 11.05 -13.79
C ASN A 386 17.27 11.15 -12.30
N PRO A 387 17.16 10.03 -11.55
CA PRO A 387 17.24 8.63 -12.00
C PRO A 387 15.97 8.13 -12.72
N THR A 388 16.14 7.19 -13.65
CA THR A 388 15.04 6.42 -14.26
C THR A 388 15.19 4.91 -13.99
N ASP A 389 14.16 4.12 -14.28
CA ASP A 389 14.18 2.67 -14.04
C ASP A 389 15.22 1.93 -14.91
N THR A 390 15.57 2.49 -16.06
CA THR A 390 16.42 1.84 -17.07
C THR A 390 17.75 2.56 -17.31
N LEU A 391 17.89 3.79 -16.84
CA LEU A 391 19.06 4.63 -17.08
C LEU A 391 19.37 5.49 -15.85
N LEU A 392 20.64 5.50 -15.46
CA LEU A 392 21.20 6.42 -14.47
C LEU A 392 22.39 7.14 -15.07
N THR A 393 22.50 8.44 -14.83
CA THR A 393 23.67 9.23 -15.18
C THR A 393 24.35 9.69 -13.91
N VAL A 394 25.63 9.34 -13.75
CA VAL A 394 26.44 9.74 -12.58
C VAL A 394 27.84 10.14 -13.00
N PRO A 395 28.47 11.11 -12.32
CA PRO A 395 29.87 11.44 -12.56
C PRO A 395 30.79 10.35 -11.99
N VAL A 396 31.90 10.09 -12.69
CA VAL A 396 33.00 9.28 -12.15
C VAL A 396 33.77 10.14 -11.13
N PRO A 397 33.83 9.73 -9.85
CA PRO A 397 34.53 10.51 -8.83
C PRO A 397 36.02 10.65 -9.13
N ALA A 398 36.60 11.78 -8.71
CA ALA A 398 38.03 12.03 -8.87
C ALA A 398 38.89 11.10 -7.99
N GLU A 399 38.31 10.55 -6.92
CA GLU A 399 38.96 9.63 -5.99
C GLU A 399 39.04 8.19 -6.51
N VAL A 400 38.47 7.91 -7.69
CA VAL A 400 38.55 6.59 -8.32
C VAL A 400 39.91 6.45 -9.01
N GLU A 401 40.68 5.45 -8.59
CA GLU A 401 41.96 5.13 -9.22
C GLU A 401 41.75 4.66 -10.68
N PRO A 402 42.60 5.10 -11.62
CA PRO A 402 42.59 4.59 -12.99
C PRO A 402 42.82 3.07 -13.03
N GLY A 403 42.12 2.40 -13.94
CA GLY A 403 42.20 0.97 -14.16
C GLY A 403 40.84 0.28 -14.18
N ARG A 404 40.83 -1.01 -13.84
CA ARG A 404 39.61 -1.82 -13.80
C ARG A 404 38.82 -1.55 -12.53
N VAL A 405 37.63 -1.00 -12.70
CA VAL A 405 36.76 -0.59 -11.59
C VAL A 405 35.41 -1.27 -11.72
N GLU A 406 34.85 -1.72 -10.59
CA GLU A 406 33.49 -2.28 -10.54
C GLU A 406 32.46 -1.16 -10.31
N VAL A 407 31.37 -1.20 -11.07
CA VAL A 407 30.19 -0.35 -10.89
C VAL A 407 29.04 -1.20 -10.37
N GLN A 408 28.35 -0.68 -9.35
CA GLN A 408 27.17 -1.32 -8.76
C GLN A 408 26.13 -0.25 -8.39
N VAL A 409 24.85 -0.51 -8.67
CA VAL A 409 23.76 0.38 -8.27
C VAL A 409 23.12 -0.17 -7.00
N ILE A 410 22.90 0.71 -6.03
CA ILE A 410 22.14 0.48 -4.81
C ILE A 410 20.85 1.29 -4.94
N THR A 411 19.74 0.57 -5.07
CA THR A 411 18.41 1.15 -5.27
C THR A 411 17.85 1.80 -4.00
N ALA A 412 16.77 2.57 -4.13
CA ALA A 412 16.07 3.16 -2.99
C ALA A 412 15.48 2.13 -2.00
N ALA A 413 15.36 0.86 -2.41
CA ALA A 413 14.95 -0.26 -1.57
C ALA A 413 16.15 -0.98 -0.89
N GLY A 414 17.38 -0.57 -1.18
CA GLY A 414 18.60 -1.21 -0.67
C GLY A 414 18.98 -2.50 -1.39
N ALA A 415 18.37 -2.81 -2.54
CA ALA A 415 18.80 -3.92 -3.38
C ALA A 415 20.00 -3.50 -4.23
N GLU A 416 21.00 -4.39 -4.30
CA GLU A 416 22.20 -4.20 -5.09
C GLU A 416 22.09 -4.93 -6.44
N THR A 417 22.64 -4.31 -7.49
CA THR A 417 22.77 -4.95 -8.81
C THR A 417 23.92 -5.96 -8.85
N ASN A 418 24.05 -6.67 -9.98
CA ASN A 418 25.32 -7.25 -10.38
C ASN A 418 26.43 -6.18 -10.44
N ARG A 419 27.66 -6.64 -10.26
CA ARG A 419 28.86 -5.84 -10.49
C ARG A 419 29.16 -5.81 -11.98
N TYR A 420 29.46 -4.63 -12.50
CA TYR A 420 29.83 -4.44 -13.90
C TYR A 420 31.20 -3.77 -13.98
N THR A 421 32.16 -4.40 -14.64
CA THR A 421 33.53 -3.86 -14.73
C THR A 421 33.63 -2.85 -15.87
N ILE A 422 34.23 -1.70 -15.58
CA ILE A 422 34.65 -0.68 -16.55
C ILE A 422 36.15 -0.45 -16.46
N ASP A 423 36.75 0.06 -17.53
CA ASP A 423 38.12 0.56 -17.54
C ASP A 423 38.10 2.09 -17.47
N VAL A 424 38.68 2.65 -16.41
CA VAL A 424 38.82 4.11 -16.21
C VAL A 424 40.24 4.53 -16.55
N THR A 425 40.39 5.58 -17.34
CA THR A 425 41.69 6.17 -17.67
C THR A 425 41.90 7.51 -16.97
N ASP A 426 43.15 7.97 -16.90
CA ASP A 426 43.50 9.32 -16.44
C ASP A 426 42.80 10.43 -17.24
#